data_AF-J9CBI4-F1
#
_entry.id   AF-J9CBI4-F1
#
_cell.length_a   1.000
_cell.length_b   1.000
_cell.length_c   1.000
_cell.angle_alpha   90.00
_cell.angle_beta   90.00
_cell.angle_gamma   90.00
#
_symmetry.space_group_name_H-M   'P 1'
#
loop_
_entity.id
_entity.type
_entity.pdbx_description
1 polymer ?
#
loop_
_entity_poly.entity_id
_entity_poly.type
_entity_poly.pdbx_seq_one_letter_code
_entity_poly.pdbx_strand_id
1 'polypeptide(L)'
;MDTSPITARSLQRPYHIKGDEFERAYKDHLSDFRTWKHKSHAQKWLIFPRNIGPNLSIDETALSNGDLYTIISNKDAHGRKGALVAIVNGTKVEEVVEAVMQIHWYLRCKVREVTMDFSEGMHQIVMKCFQ
;
A
#
# COMPACT_ATOMS: atom_id res chain seq x y z
N MET A 1 -7.02 20.54 -11.82
CA MET A 1 -7.11 19.06 -11.79
C MET A 1 -8.33 18.70 -10.98
N ASP A 2 -9.13 17.75 -11.45
CA ASP A 2 -10.29 17.25 -10.70
C ASP A 2 -9.86 16.74 -9.32
N THR A 3 -10.58 17.17 -8.28
CA THR A 3 -10.34 16.77 -6.87
C THR A 3 -11.28 15.65 -6.42
N SER A 4 -12.19 15.22 -7.30
CA SER A 4 -13.18 14.19 -7.01
C SER A 4 -12.78 12.86 -7.67
N PRO A 5 -12.83 11.73 -6.95
CA PRO A 5 -12.53 10.42 -7.52
C PRO A 5 -13.67 10.01 -8.46
N ILE A 6 -13.48 10.27 -9.75
CA ILE A 6 -14.41 9.86 -10.82
C ILE A 6 -13.75 8.80 -11.70
N THR A 7 -14.56 7.90 -12.24
CA THR A 7 -14.06 6.91 -13.19
C THR A 7 -13.69 7.58 -14.51
N ALA A 8 -12.74 7.00 -15.25
CA ALA A 8 -12.36 7.48 -16.58
C ALA A 8 -13.57 7.61 -17.52
N ARG A 9 -14.54 6.69 -17.39
CA ARG A 9 -15.81 6.71 -18.12
C ARG A 9 -16.67 7.94 -17.84
N SER A 10 -16.66 8.46 -16.62
CA SER A 10 -17.45 9.63 -16.23
C SER A 10 -17.05 10.91 -16.98
N LEU A 11 -15.87 10.92 -17.61
CA LEU A 11 -15.40 12.02 -18.47
C LEU A 11 -16.16 12.10 -19.80
N GLN A 12 -16.96 11.10 -20.15
CA GLN A 12 -17.77 11.09 -21.38
C GLN A 12 -18.67 12.31 -21.52
N ARG A 13 -19.39 12.70 -20.46
CA ARG A 13 -20.34 13.82 -20.53
C ARG A 13 -19.63 15.19 -20.54
N PRO A 14 -18.66 15.48 -19.65
CA PRO A 14 -18.02 16.78 -19.61
C PRO A 14 -17.12 17.06 -20.83
N TYR A 15 -16.53 16.03 -21.42
CA TYR A 15 -15.55 16.18 -22.51
C TYR A 15 -16.05 15.67 -23.87
N HIS A 16 -17.30 15.20 -23.94
CA HIS A 16 -17.91 14.65 -25.16
C HIS A 16 -17.07 13.53 -25.83
N ILE A 17 -16.39 12.72 -25.01
CA ILE A 17 -15.57 11.59 -25.46
C ILE A 17 -16.33 10.26 -25.35
N LYS A 18 -15.89 9.24 -26.07
CA LYS A 18 -16.38 7.87 -25.86
C LYS A 18 -15.78 7.29 -24.59
N GLY A 19 -16.55 7.24 -23.51
CA GLY A 19 -16.06 6.83 -22.18
C GLY A 19 -15.48 5.43 -22.14
N ASP A 20 -16.12 4.46 -22.80
CA ASP A 20 -15.68 3.06 -22.80
C ASP A 20 -14.35 2.87 -23.55
N GLU A 21 -14.16 3.57 -24.67
CA GLU A 21 -12.89 3.57 -25.42
C GLU A 21 -11.79 4.26 -24.62
N PHE A 22 -12.12 5.39 -23.98
CA PHE A 22 -11.18 6.13 -23.14
C PHE A 22 -10.74 5.34 -21.91
N GLU A 23 -11.66 4.65 -21.22
CA GLU A 23 -11.33 3.80 -20.07
C GLU A 23 -10.38 2.67 -20.47
N ARG A 24 -10.64 2.04 -21.62
CA ARG A 24 -9.74 1.00 -22.16
C ARG A 24 -8.38 1.57 -22.51
N ALA A 25 -8.33 2.70 -23.23
CA ALA A 25 -7.09 3.38 -23.57
C ALA A 25 -6.31 3.81 -22.32
N TYR A 26 -7.00 4.27 -21.28
CA TYR A 26 -6.40 4.64 -20.01
C TYR A 26 -5.73 3.43 -19.35
N LYS A 27 -6.45 2.32 -19.23
CA LYS A 27 -5.93 1.09 -18.61
C LYS A 27 -4.77 0.47 -19.39
N ASP A 28 -4.88 0.42 -20.71
CA ASP A 28 -3.94 -0.33 -21.55
C ASP A 28 -2.76 0.50 -22.05
N HIS A 29 -2.88 1.83 -22.13
CA HIS A 29 -1.87 2.71 -22.73
C HIS A 29 -1.47 3.94 -21.91
N LEU A 30 -2.36 4.56 -21.11
CA LEU A 30 -2.05 5.85 -20.45
C LEU A 30 -1.65 5.75 -18.98
N SER A 31 -2.10 4.72 -18.27
CA SER A 31 -1.93 4.59 -16.81
C SER A 31 -0.65 3.88 -16.39
N ASP A 32 0.19 3.46 -17.34
CA ASP A 32 1.36 2.59 -17.12
C ASP A 32 1.04 1.27 -16.40
N PHE A 33 -0.23 0.89 -16.25
CA PHE A 33 -0.61 -0.32 -15.51
C PHE A 33 0.02 -1.58 -16.12
N ARG A 34 0.17 -1.61 -17.45
CA ARG A 34 0.78 -2.76 -18.15
C ARG A 34 2.27 -2.91 -17.89
N THR A 35 2.98 -1.80 -17.72
CA THR A 35 4.44 -1.70 -17.50
C THR A 35 4.79 -1.48 -16.03
N TRP A 36 3.80 -1.43 -15.14
CA TRP A 36 4.00 -1.18 -13.73
C TRP A 36 4.91 -2.26 -13.10
N LYS A 37 6.06 -1.82 -12.59
CA LYS A 37 7.11 -2.71 -12.05
C LYS A 37 6.64 -3.65 -10.92
N HIS A 38 5.57 -3.29 -10.20
CA HIS A 38 5.04 -4.09 -9.10
C HIS A 38 3.93 -5.05 -9.52
N LYS A 39 3.49 -5.02 -10.78
CA LYS A 39 2.31 -5.75 -11.26
C LYS A 39 2.31 -7.24 -10.93
N SER A 40 3.48 -7.90 -10.94
CA SER A 40 3.60 -9.34 -10.68
C SER A 40 3.27 -9.74 -9.24
N HIS A 41 3.47 -8.84 -8.27
CA HIS A 41 3.27 -9.11 -6.84
C HIS A 41 2.27 -8.15 -6.17
N ALA A 42 1.75 -7.17 -6.89
CA ALA A 42 0.85 -6.14 -6.36
C ALA A 42 -0.44 -6.68 -5.73
N GLN A 43 -0.87 -7.90 -6.09
CA GLN A 43 -2.00 -8.58 -5.44
C GLN A 43 -1.65 -9.13 -4.05
N LYS A 44 -0.37 -9.39 -3.79
CA LYS A 44 0.14 -9.91 -2.51
C LYS A 44 0.66 -8.79 -1.62
N TRP A 45 1.46 -7.88 -2.16
CA TRP A 45 2.02 -6.79 -1.38
C TRP A 45 2.46 -5.60 -2.25
N LEU A 46 2.52 -4.42 -1.63
CA LEU A 46 3.20 -3.24 -2.14
C LEU A 46 4.06 -2.64 -1.03
N ILE A 47 5.33 -2.39 -1.33
CA ILE A 47 6.32 -1.89 -0.37
C ILE A 47 6.91 -0.58 -0.89
N PHE A 48 7.02 0.41 -0.01
CA PHE A 48 7.57 1.73 -0.27
C PHE A 48 8.71 2.02 0.72
N PRO A 49 9.92 1.47 0.51
CA PRO A 49 11.02 1.54 1.48
C PRO A 49 11.43 2.97 1.84
N ARG A 50 11.24 3.92 0.92
CA ARG A 50 11.57 5.35 1.12
C ARG A 50 10.66 6.04 2.14
N ASN A 51 9.51 5.47 2.42
CA ASN A 51 8.53 6.03 3.35
C ASN A 51 8.81 5.63 4.80
N ILE A 52 9.78 4.75 5.05
CA ILE A 52 10.13 4.32 6.40
C ILE A 52 10.65 5.51 7.22
N GLY A 53 10.19 5.60 8.47
CA GLY A 53 10.57 6.62 9.44
C GLY A 53 10.82 6.00 10.82
N PRO A 54 11.21 6.81 11.81
CA PRO A 54 11.45 6.34 13.16
C PRO A 54 10.18 5.87 13.87
N ASN A 55 9.01 6.44 13.53
CA ASN A 55 7.74 6.11 14.17
C ASN A 55 6.79 5.46 13.17
N LEU A 56 6.52 4.17 13.35
CA LEU A 56 5.59 3.43 12.51
C LEU A 56 4.31 3.07 13.26
N SER A 57 3.27 2.72 12.50
CA SER A 57 2.10 2.01 12.98
C SER A 57 1.81 0.78 12.11
N ILE A 58 1.35 -0.29 12.74
CA ILE A 58 0.83 -1.48 12.08
C ILE A 58 -0.64 -1.61 12.40
N ASP A 59 -1.45 -1.86 11.38
CA ASP A 59 -2.89 -2.02 11.48
C ASP A 59 -3.40 -3.13 10.55
N GLU A 60 -4.51 -3.75 10.92
CA GLU A 60 -5.22 -4.77 10.13
C GLU A 60 -6.56 -4.19 9.67
N THR A 61 -6.74 -4.06 8.36
CA THR A 61 -7.96 -3.45 7.78
C THR A 61 -8.64 -4.43 6.83
N ALA A 62 -9.97 -4.59 7.00
CA ALA A 62 -10.81 -5.28 6.03
C ALA A 62 -11.25 -4.32 4.92
N LEU A 63 -11.02 -4.69 3.66
CA LEU A 63 -11.61 -3.99 2.51
C LEU A 63 -12.98 -4.60 2.14
N SER A 64 -13.70 -3.93 1.24
CA SER A 64 -15.13 -4.10 0.95
C SER A 64 -15.60 -5.49 0.53
N ASN A 65 -14.69 -6.46 0.35
CA ASN A 65 -14.97 -7.83 -0.06
C ASN A 65 -14.57 -8.88 1.00
N GLY A 66 -14.20 -8.47 2.21
CA GLY A 66 -13.75 -9.37 3.27
C GLY A 66 -12.27 -9.73 3.23
N ASP A 67 -11.54 -9.21 2.24
CA ASP A 67 -10.09 -9.31 2.18
C ASP A 67 -9.47 -8.49 3.32
N LEU A 68 -8.70 -9.17 4.18
CA LEU A 68 -7.94 -8.53 5.24
C LEU A 68 -6.58 -8.10 4.70
N TYR A 69 -6.12 -6.93 5.12
CA TYR A 69 -4.81 -6.40 4.78
C TYR A 69 -4.07 -5.97 6.03
N THR A 70 -2.77 -6.24 6.06
CA THR A 70 -1.86 -5.62 7.02
C THR A 70 -1.24 -4.37 6.40
N ILE A 71 -1.42 -3.23 7.06
CA ILE A 71 -0.91 -1.93 6.63
C ILE A 71 0.16 -1.47 7.60
N ILE A 72 1.32 -1.09 7.06
CA ILE A 72 2.37 -0.41 7.81
C ILE A 72 2.46 1.02 7.33
N SER A 73 2.36 1.97 8.25
CA SER A 73 2.36 3.39 7.95
C SER A 73 3.36 4.16 8.82
N ASN A 74 3.93 5.21 8.27
CA ASN A 74 4.79 6.16 8.95
C ASN A 74 3.93 7.23 9.60
N LYS A 75 3.97 7.31 10.94
CA LYS A 75 3.16 8.24 11.73
C LYS A 75 3.62 9.68 11.56
N ASP A 76 4.90 9.91 11.29
CA ASP A 76 5.47 11.24 11.10
C ASP A 76 4.94 11.93 9.83
N ALA A 77 4.45 11.14 8.87
CA ALA A 77 3.80 11.67 7.67
C ALA A 77 2.35 12.16 7.92
N HIS A 78 1.78 11.93 9.11
CA HIS A 78 0.44 12.36 9.49
C HIS A 78 -0.66 11.99 8.47
N GLY A 79 -0.59 10.77 7.92
CA GLY A 79 -1.55 10.28 6.92
C GLY A 79 -1.45 10.95 5.54
N ARG A 80 -0.43 11.78 5.30
CA ARG A 80 -0.20 12.46 4.02
C ARG A 80 0.62 11.59 3.08
N LYS A 81 0.94 12.15 1.90
CA LYS A 81 1.86 11.54 0.93
C LYS A 81 3.16 11.12 1.64
N GLY A 82 3.53 9.86 1.50
CA GLY A 82 4.70 9.28 2.18
C GLY A 82 4.37 8.52 3.47
N ALA A 83 3.10 8.44 3.88
CA ALA A 83 2.71 7.65 5.05
C ALA A 83 2.73 6.14 4.79
N LEU A 84 2.31 5.67 3.62
CA LEU A 84 2.21 4.23 3.37
C LEU A 84 3.59 3.58 3.20
N VAL A 85 4.01 2.71 4.12
CA VAL A 85 5.30 1.98 4.05
C VAL A 85 5.10 0.62 3.40
N ALA A 86 4.06 -0.12 3.81
CA ALA A 86 3.72 -1.42 3.27
C ALA A 86 2.21 -1.64 3.30
N ILE A 87 1.71 -2.36 2.30
CA ILE A 87 0.38 -3.00 2.34
C ILE A 87 0.57 -4.44 1.90
N VAL A 88 0.08 -5.37 2.71
CA VAL A 88 0.20 -6.81 2.48
C VAL A 88 -1.20 -7.41 2.54
N ASN A 89 -1.54 -8.24 1.57
CA ASN A 89 -2.78 -9.00 1.56
C ASN A 89 -2.66 -10.14 2.58
N GLY A 90 -3.60 -10.19 3.52
CA GLY A 90 -3.61 -11.11 4.64
C GLY A 90 -3.04 -10.52 5.94
N THR A 91 -3.23 -11.29 7.01
CA THR A 91 -2.75 -10.99 8.38
C THR A 91 -1.77 -12.04 8.90
N LYS A 92 -1.44 -13.02 8.04
CA LYS A 92 -0.55 -14.11 8.39
C LYS A 92 0.87 -13.58 8.59
N VAL A 93 1.41 -13.81 9.79
CA VAL A 93 2.71 -13.30 10.23
C VAL A 93 3.81 -13.60 9.22
N GLU A 94 3.89 -14.83 8.72
CA GLU A 94 4.95 -15.23 7.80
C GLU A 94 4.93 -14.45 6.49
N GLU A 95 3.73 -14.20 5.93
CA GLU A 95 3.56 -13.51 4.66
C GLU A 95 3.87 -12.01 4.80
N VAL A 96 3.46 -11.40 5.92
CA VAL A 96 3.79 -10.02 6.22
C VAL A 96 5.29 -9.86 6.43
N VAL A 97 5.92 -10.75 7.20
CA VAL A 97 7.36 -10.71 7.43
C VAL A 97 8.14 -10.88 6.12
N GLU A 98 7.76 -11.82 5.26
CA GLU A 98 8.40 -12.03 3.95
C GLU A 98 8.34 -10.77 3.08
N ALA A 99 7.19 -10.09 3.07
CA ALA A 99 7.00 -8.84 2.31
C ALA A 99 7.83 -7.68 2.90
N VAL A 100 7.82 -7.51 4.23
CA VAL A 100 8.56 -6.42 4.90
C VAL A 100 10.07 -6.62 4.85
N MET A 101 10.54 -7.87 4.81
CA MET A 101 11.96 -8.20 4.65
C MET A 101 12.54 -7.81 3.28
N GLN A 102 11.69 -7.47 2.30
CA GLN A 102 12.15 -6.83 1.05
C GLN A 102 12.73 -5.43 1.29
N ILE A 103 12.42 -4.80 2.43
CA ILE A 103 13.05 -3.55 2.86
C ILE A 103 14.45 -3.86 3.38
N HIS A 104 15.45 -3.19 2.82
CA HIS A 104 16.84 -3.32 3.26
C HIS A 104 16.99 -3.07 4.77
N TRP A 105 17.84 -3.87 5.41
CA TRP A 105 18.04 -3.84 6.86
C TRP A 105 18.36 -2.44 7.41
N TYR A 106 19.22 -1.67 6.73
CA TYR A 106 19.63 -0.33 7.19
C TYR A 106 18.48 0.69 7.20
N LEU A 107 17.41 0.43 6.44
CA LEU A 107 16.18 1.23 6.47
C LEU A 107 15.30 0.80 7.65
N ARG A 108 15.19 -0.51 7.90
CA ARG A 108 14.42 -1.06 9.02
C ARG A 108 15.01 -0.66 10.38
N CYS A 109 16.34 -0.60 10.51
CA CYS A 109 17.01 -0.15 11.73
C CYS A 109 16.79 1.32 12.09
N LYS A 110 16.14 2.12 11.21
CA LYS A 110 15.75 3.50 11.55
C LYS A 110 14.52 3.55 12.44
N VAL A 111 13.73 2.48 12.44
CA VAL A 111 12.50 2.38 13.24
C VAL A 111 12.88 2.32 14.71
N ARG A 112 12.25 3.18 15.51
CA ARG A 112 12.45 3.29 16.95
C ARG A 112 11.23 2.84 17.73
N GLU A 113 10.05 3.16 17.21
CA GLU A 113 8.78 2.85 17.83
C GLU A 113 7.79 2.35 16.78
N VAL A 114 7.04 1.31 17.13
CA VAL A 114 5.92 0.82 16.35
C VAL A 114 4.68 0.79 17.23
N THR A 115 3.67 1.59 16.88
CA THR A 115 2.34 1.51 17.49
C THR A 115 1.54 0.39 16.83
N MET A 116 0.91 -0.46 17.62
CA MET A 116 0.05 -1.54 17.14
C MET A 116 -1.05 -1.82 18.16
N ASP A 117 -2.16 -2.41 17.71
CA ASP A 117 -3.18 -2.94 18.60
C ASP A 117 -2.67 -4.17 19.35
N PHE A 118 -3.37 -4.56 20.42
CA PHE A 118 -3.00 -5.72 21.22
C PHE A 118 -3.29 -7.03 20.46
N SER A 119 -2.35 -7.40 19.59
CA SER A 119 -2.36 -8.60 18.75
C SER A 119 -0.99 -9.27 18.79
N GLU A 120 -0.99 -10.56 19.17
CA GLU A 120 0.22 -11.39 19.17
C GLU A 120 0.84 -11.47 17.76
N GLY A 121 0.00 -11.52 16.71
CA GLY A 121 0.47 -11.56 15.33
C GLY A 121 1.22 -10.28 14.94
N MET A 122 0.64 -9.11 15.25
CA MET A 122 1.29 -7.82 15.02
C MET A 122 2.60 -7.72 15.80
N HIS A 123 2.60 -8.15 17.06
CA HIS A 123 3.80 -8.16 17.90
C HIS A 123 4.92 -8.99 17.25
N GLN A 124 4.61 -10.22 16.81
CA GLN A 124 5.58 -11.08 16.14
C GLN A 124 6.12 -10.48 14.83
N ILE A 125 5.29 -9.78 14.05
CA ILE A 125 5.73 -9.06 12.85
C ILE A 125 6.75 -8.00 13.21
N VAL A 126 6.49 -7.18 14.24
CA VAL A 126 7.40 -6.13 14.69
C VAL A 126 8.73 -6.71 15.15
N MET A 127 8.70 -7.74 16.02
CA MET A 127 9.90 -8.39 16.56
C MET A 127 10.78 -8.98 15.45
N LYS A 128 10.18 -9.55 14.39
CA LYS A 128 10.92 -10.16 13.27
C LYS A 128 11.44 -9.13 12.26
N CYS A 129 10.76 -7.98 12.12
CA CYS A 129 11.04 -7.03 11.05
C CYS A 129 11.84 -5.80 11.48
N PHE A 130 11.66 -5.29 12.70
CA PHE A 130 12.18 -3.97 13.10
C PHE A 130 13.08 -4.00 14.34
N GLN A 131 13.30 -5.17 14.92
CA GLN A 131 14.21 -5.39 16.05
C GLN A 131 15.48 -6.11 15.65
#